data_AF-A0A954UBD7-F1
#
_entry.id   AF-A0A954UBD7-F1
#
_cell.length_a   1.000
_cell.length_b   1.000
_cell.length_c   1.000
_cell.angle_alpha   90.00
_cell.angle_beta   90.00
_cell.angle_gamma   90.00
#
_symmetry.space_group_name_H-M   'P 1'
#
loop_
_entity.id
_entity.type
_entity.pdbx_description
1 polymer ?
#
loop_
_entity_poly.entity_id
_entity_poly.type
_entity_poly.pdbx_seq_one_letter_code
_entity_poly.pdbx_strand_id
1 'polypeptide(L)'
;MSHLLLYYQRPEPATWVFLSSFLLLSVYFVFHRFFCIRNLDILLLILLAPGLMMVYEGRRMHLAQDQSLTTEVLASRPMASRQVGSAADRDGARFMATAQPAQPLPQSQQTAQGLAPEGGPETLLGKAIGNSTRGLSGSTLSNDDYPTPGVPSETSPASLEFYGFIALLLACLLLMIRMLIDPAFVRRPLLIPNLSIGGLSFIGVSLFLFLMANIITSSPLEQRERGPALGPGYALLNMLPELPTTPDGEPTGSSVDRLEDQEHWLPNVARILAILSNLAIVLGIVGVGYWHFDNVKTGIGCAVMYLLLPYTAQMTGNLEHIVPAALLVLALLAYRQPLVAGMLMGLAAGLVYYPLFLLPLWISFYWHRGLKRLLGGVGASLLLLSGLLLLEGFEAFGDHLRSMYGLWLPRMDGLVGVWGPGRFHADFRLPVLAAFILLSAS
;
A
#
# COMPACT_ATOMS: atom_id res chain seq x y z
N MET A 1 -30.03 -15.62 1.87
CA MET A 1 -28.84 -16.02 1.09
C MET A 1 -27.50 -15.75 1.81
N SER A 2 -27.51 -15.33 3.08
CA SER A 2 -26.31 -15.06 3.89
C SER A 2 -25.35 -16.26 4.06
N HIS A 3 -25.88 -17.48 4.17
CA HIS A 3 -25.08 -18.67 4.49
C HIS A 3 -24.03 -19.09 3.45
N LEU A 4 -24.12 -18.61 2.21
CA LEU A 4 -23.09 -18.90 1.18
C LEU A 4 -21.80 -18.09 1.36
N LEU A 5 -21.85 -16.91 1.99
CA LEU A 5 -20.67 -16.09 2.28
C LEU A 5 -20.04 -16.43 3.64
N LEU A 6 -20.79 -17.04 4.57
CA LEU A 6 -20.30 -17.44 5.89
C LEU A 6 -19.19 -18.52 5.85
N TYR A 7 -19.09 -19.28 4.76
CA TYR A 7 -18.02 -20.26 4.53
C TYR A 7 -17.03 -19.84 3.42
N TYR A 8 -17.05 -18.57 2.99
CA TYR A 8 -16.09 -18.07 2.02
C TYR A 8 -14.74 -17.79 2.70
N GLN A 9 -13.88 -18.80 2.76
CA GLN A 9 -12.48 -18.61 3.12
C GLN A 9 -11.77 -17.94 1.93
N ARG A 10 -11.27 -16.72 2.14
CA ARG A 10 -10.50 -15.96 1.16
C ARG A 10 -9.24 -16.76 0.75
N PRO A 11 -8.88 -16.84 -0.55
CA PRO A 11 -7.60 -17.44 -0.95
C PRO A 11 -6.43 -16.60 -0.44
N GLU A 12 -5.34 -17.27 -0.08
CA GLU A 12 -4.09 -16.59 0.21
C GLU A 12 -3.59 -15.80 -1.02
N PRO A 13 -2.91 -14.66 -0.84
CA PRO A 13 -2.34 -13.90 -1.96
C PRO A 13 -1.39 -14.75 -2.85
N ALA A 14 -0.69 -15.72 -2.26
CA ALA A 14 0.11 -16.71 -3.00
C ALA A 14 -0.74 -17.53 -3.98
N THR A 15 -1.85 -18.12 -3.50
CA THR A 15 -2.78 -18.91 -4.32
C THR A 15 -3.32 -18.10 -5.49
N TRP A 16 -3.71 -16.83 -5.24
CA TRP A 16 -4.16 -15.96 -6.31
C TRP A 16 -3.04 -15.65 -7.31
N VAL A 17 -1.83 -15.32 -6.84
CA VAL A 17 -0.68 -15.02 -7.70
C VAL A 17 -0.40 -16.17 -8.68
N PHE A 18 -0.42 -17.43 -8.22
CA PHE A 18 -0.27 -18.59 -9.10
C PHE A 18 -1.43 -18.74 -10.10
N LEU A 19 -2.68 -18.68 -9.62
CA LEU A 19 -3.88 -18.79 -10.47
C LEU A 19 -3.90 -17.71 -11.56
N SER A 20 -3.65 -16.45 -11.18
CA SER A 20 -3.66 -15.29 -12.06
C SER A 20 -2.56 -15.40 -13.11
N SER A 21 -1.35 -15.81 -12.72
CA SER A 21 -0.23 -16.02 -13.66
C SER A 21 -0.50 -17.16 -14.65
N PHE A 22 -1.09 -18.28 -14.19
CA PHE A 22 -1.44 -19.41 -15.03
C PHE A 22 -2.58 -19.08 -16.01
N LEU A 23 -3.59 -18.32 -15.58
CA LEU A 23 -4.67 -17.84 -16.44
C LEU A 23 -4.17 -16.82 -17.47
N LEU A 24 -3.30 -15.88 -17.08
CA LEU A 24 -2.72 -14.89 -17.99
C LEU A 24 -1.83 -15.57 -19.04
N LEU A 25 -1.04 -16.58 -18.66
CA LEU A 25 -0.33 -17.42 -19.63
C LEU A 25 -1.33 -18.14 -20.56
N SER A 26 -2.32 -18.84 -20.00
CA SER A 26 -3.28 -19.64 -20.79
C SER A 26 -4.10 -18.82 -21.80
N VAL A 27 -4.54 -17.62 -21.42
CA VAL A 27 -5.43 -16.77 -22.24
C VAL A 27 -4.68 -15.94 -23.29
N TYR A 28 -3.40 -15.58 -23.08
CA TYR A 28 -2.68 -14.63 -23.94
C TYR A 28 -1.35 -15.14 -24.54
N PHE A 29 -0.71 -16.17 -23.96
CA PHE A 29 0.55 -16.70 -24.48
C PHE A 29 0.36 -17.45 -25.78
N VAL A 30 1.34 -17.36 -26.69
CA VAL A 30 1.26 -18.04 -27.99
C VAL A 30 2.46 -18.94 -28.25
N PHE A 31 2.18 -20.25 -28.18
CA PHE A 31 3.16 -21.34 -28.25
C PHE A 31 3.84 -21.48 -29.61
N HIS A 32 3.13 -21.29 -30.73
CA HIS A 32 3.71 -21.47 -32.08
C HIS A 32 4.82 -20.46 -32.42
N ARG A 33 4.97 -19.38 -31.65
CA ARG A 33 6.03 -18.38 -31.80
C ARG A 33 6.50 -17.91 -30.43
N PHE A 34 7.19 -18.79 -29.73
CA PHE A 34 7.63 -18.63 -28.34
C PHE A 34 8.31 -17.26 -28.08
N PHE A 35 9.32 -16.89 -28.88
CA PHE A 35 10.05 -15.63 -28.78
C PHE A 35 9.32 -14.44 -29.44
N CYS A 36 8.06 -14.24 -29.09
CA CYS A 36 7.26 -13.09 -29.50
C CYS A 36 7.42 -11.92 -28.52
N ILE A 37 7.43 -10.67 -29.02
CA ILE A 37 7.39 -9.46 -28.17
C ILE A 37 6.19 -9.52 -27.20
N ARG A 38 5.00 -9.91 -27.68
CA ARG A 38 3.83 -10.18 -26.80
C ARG A 38 4.12 -11.17 -25.66
N ASN A 39 4.87 -12.24 -25.93
CA ASN A 39 5.15 -13.25 -24.93
C ASN A 39 6.17 -12.73 -23.90
N LEU A 40 7.10 -11.87 -24.32
CA LEU A 40 7.96 -11.09 -23.42
C LEU A 40 7.14 -10.10 -22.58
N ASP A 41 6.22 -9.36 -23.19
CA ASP A 41 5.35 -8.40 -22.49
C ASP A 41 4.51 -9.11 -21.40
N ILE A 42 3.98 -10.30 -21.70
CA ILE A 42 3.31 -11.21 -20.75
C ILE A 42 4.25 -11.66 -19.62
N LEU A 43 5.47 -12.10 -19.96
CA LEU A 43 6.46 -12.55 -18.97
C LEU A 43 6.90 -11.41 -18.04
N LEU A 44 7.04 -10.17 -18.55
CA LEU A 44 7.37 -8.99 -17.74
C LEU A 44 6.24 -8.60 -16.78
N LEU A 45 4.97 -8.77 -17.16
CA LEU A 45 3.83 -8.58 -16.25
C LEU A 45 3.78 -9.65 -15.16
N ILE A 46 4.11 -10.91 -15.49
CA ILE A 46 4.22 -12.01 -14.52
C ILE A 46 5.44 -11.82 -13.60
N LEU A 47 6.53 -11.21 -14.07
CA LEU A 47 7.76 -10.97 -13.29
C LEU A 47 7.54 -10.07 -12.06
N LEU A 48 6.46 -9.28 -12.03
CA LEU A 48 6.04 -8.50 -10.85
C LEU A 48 5.61 -9.40 -9.68
N ALA A 49 5.04 -10.58 -9.96
CA ALA A 49 4.48 -11.49 -8.96
C ALA A 49 5.47 -11.93 -7.85
N PRO A 50 6.67 -12.49 -8.15
CA PRO A 50 7.60 -12.91 -7.11
C PRO A 50 8.09 -11.74 -6.25
N GLY A 51 8.30 -10.56 -6.84
CA GLY A 51 8.69 -9.36 -6.09
C GLY A 51 7.61 -8.91 -5.11
N LEU A 52 6.34 -8.90 -5.55
CA LEU A 52 5.20 -8.61 -4.69
C LEU A 52 5.07 -9.63 -3.53
N MET A 53 5.22 -10.92 -3.82
CA MET A 53 5.14 -11.97 -2.81
C MET A 53 6.25 -11.88 -1.76
N MET A 54 7.49 -11.59 -2.16
CA MET A 54 8.60 -11.41 -1.20
C MET A 54 8.39 -10.22 -0.25
N VAL A 55 7.85 -9.10 -0.75
CA VAL A 55 7.50 -7.94 0.10
C VAL A 55 6.33 -8.26 1.04
N TYR A 56 5.30 -8.94 0.55
CA TYR A 56 4.16 -9.38 1.37
C TYR A 56 4.59 -10.32 2.50
N GLU A 57 5.37 -11.36 2.19
CA GLU A 57 5.83 -12.34 3.18
C GLU A 57 6.80 -11.73 4.21
N GLY A 58 7.79 -10.94 3.76
CA GLY A 58 8.71 -10.25 4.68
C GLY A 58 7.97 -9.35 5.67
N ARG A 59 6.89 -8.68 5.24
CA ARG A 59 6.04 -7.88 6.12
C ARG A 59 5.17 -8.71 7.06
N ARG A 60 4.56 -9.79 6.57
CA ARG A 60 3.76 -10.72 7.39
C ARG A 60 4.60 -11.24 8.57
N MET A 61 5.86 -11.59 8.31
CA MET A 61 6.83 -11.99 9.33
C MET A 61 7.15 -10.87 10.33
N HIS A 62 7.36 -9.63 9.86
CA HIS A 62 7.56 -8.47 10.76
C HIS A 62 6.37 -8.24 11.71
N LEU A 63 5.15 -8.28 11.20
CA LEU A 63 3.95 -8.06 12.01
C LEU A 63 3.72 -9.19 13.04
N ALA A 64 4.01 -10.44 12.67
CA ALA A 64 3.99 -11.57 13.62
C ALA A 64 5.06 -11.42 14.71
N GLN A 65 6.24 -10.86 14.38
CA GLN A 65 7.30 -10.59 15.35
C GLN A 65 6.93 -9.45 16.32
N ASP A 66 6.33 -8.36 15.84
CA ASP A 66 5.86 -7.27 16.71
C ASP A 66 4.73 -7.74 17.65
N GLN A 67 3.84 -8.64 17.18
CA GLN A 67 2.79 -9.25 18.01
C GLN A 67 3.35 -10.18 19.09
N SER A 68 4.37 -10.99 18.80
CA SER A 68 4.99 -11.86 19.82
C SER A 68 5.76 -11.05 20.87
N LEU A 69 6.52 -10.04 20.45
CA LEU A 69 7.25 -9.13 21.34
C LEU A 69 6.31 -8.33 22.25
N THR A 70 5.20 -7.79 21.72
CA THR A 70 4.22 -7.08 22.54
C THR A 70 3.49 -8.00 23.52
N THR A 71 3.20 -9.25 23.12
CA THR A 71 2.63 -10.26 24.01
C THR A 71 3.59 -10.64 25.14
N GLU A 72 4.89 -10.81 24.84
CA GLU A 72 5.92 -11.10 25.84
C GLU A 72 6.14 -9.92 26.82
N VAL A 73 6.13 -8.68 26.33
CA VAL A 73 6.19 -7.46 27.17
C VAL A 73 4.96 -7.31 28.07
N LEU A 74 3.77 -7.69 27.59
CA LEU A 74 2.55 -7.70 28.40
C LEU A 74 2.56 -8.81 29.45
N ALA A 75 3.04 -10.01 29.11
CA ALA A 75 3.14 -11.15 30.02
C ALA A 75 4.23 -10.99 31.09
N SER A 76 5.33 -10.29 30.78
CA SER A 76 6.43 -10.01 31.71
C SER A 76 6.19 -8.79 32.62
N ARG A 77 5.11 -8.02 32.40
CA ARG A 77 4.71 -6.91 33.26
C ARG A 77 4.15 -7.46 34.60
N PRO A 78 4.80 -7.21 35.76
CA PRO A 78 4.36 -7.81 37.02
C PRO A 78 2.99 -7.28 37.45
N MET A 79 2.14 -8.17 38.00
CA MET A 79 0.79 -7.85 38.49
C MET A 79 0.78 -7.04 39.80
N ALA A 80 1.39 -5.87 39.79
CA ALA A 80 1.52 -4.96 40.93
C ALA A 80 0.48 -3.83 40.91
N SER A 81 -0.83 -4.16 40.84
CA SER A 81 -1.92 -3.18 41.06
C SER A 81 -3.35 -3.76 41.25
N ARG A 82 -3.53 -5.06 41.52
CA ARG A 82 -4.88 -5.63 41.79
C ARG A 82 -5.30 -5.65 43.27
N GLN A 83 -4.72 -4.76 44.10
CA GLN A 83 -5.13 -4.53 45.48
C GLN A 83 -5.35 -3.03 45.76
N VAL A 84 -6.57 -2.57 45.51
CA VAL A 84 -7.13 -1.33 46.07
C VAL A 84 -8.59 -1.60 46.44
N GLY A 85 -9.04 -1.17 47.62
CA GLY A 85 -10.47 -0.92 47.86
C GLY A 85 -11.35 -2.08 48.35
N SER A 86 -10.94 -2.82 49.39
CA SER A 86 -11.89 -3.62 50.20
C SER A 86 -11.81 -3.26 51.69
N ALA A 87 -12.11 -1.99 52.00
CA ALA A 87 -12.35 -1.49 53.35
C ALA A 87 -13.12 -0.16 53.25
N ALA A 88 -14.45 -0.24 53.13
CA ALA A 88 -15.32 0.92 53.29
C ALA A 88 -15.87 0.96 54.73
N ASP A 89 -16.16 2.18 55.19
CA ASP A 89 -16.93 2.51 56.39
C ASP A 89 -16.29 2.22 57.77
N ARG A 90 -15.77 3.28 58.41
CA ARG A 90 -16.30 3.80 59.69
C ARG A 90 -15.69 5.15 60.11
N ASP A 91 -16.58 6.06 60.47
CA ASP A 91 -16.48 7.10 61.51
C ASP A 91 -15.23 8.01 61.64
N GLY A 92 -15.41 9.29 61.29
CA GLY A 92 -15.76 10.25 62.34
C GLY A 92 -14.68 11.16 62.98
N ALA A 93 -14.62 12.40 62.47
CA ALA A 93 -14.47 13.67 63.20
C ALA A 93 -13.09 14.24 63.66
N ARG A 94 -12.81 15.46 63.15
CA ARG A 94 -12.22 16.67 63.79
C ARG A 94 -10.80 16.66 64.40
N PHE A 95 -9.94 17.57 63.93
CA PHE A 95 -9.50 18.79 64.67
C PHE A 95 -8.75 19.79 63.74
N MET A 96 -8.30 20.96 64.24
CA MET A 96 -7.84 22.15 63.46
C MET A 96 -6.79 22.96 64.28
N ALA A 97 -5.95 23.88 63.76
CA ALA A 97 -5.71 24.39 62.39
C ALA A 97 -4.18 24.32 62.01
N THR A 98 -3.36 25.31 61.60
CA THR A 98 -3.41 26.81 61.50
C THR A 98 -2.52 27.37 60.34
N ALA A 99 -2.99 28.45 59.71
CA ALA A 99 -2.30 29.53 58.95
C ALA A 99 -0.82 29.43 58.44
N GLN A 100 -0.67 29.46 57.09
CA GLN A 100 0.05 30.46 56.22
C GLN A 100 1.46 31.04 56.55
N PRO A 101 2.24 31.58 55.56
CA PRO A 101 2.34 31.26 54.12
C PRO A 101 3.78 31.38 53.45
N ALA A 102 3.84 31.07 52.15
CA ALA A 102 4.60 31.76 51.06
C ALA A 102 5.99 31.25 50.52
N GLN A 103 5.95 30.96 49.20
CA GLN A 103 6.99 31.16 48.14
C GLN A 103 8.23 30.23 48.02
N PRO A 104 8.87 30.12 46.80
CA PRO A 104 9.40 28.83 46.32
C PRO A 104 10.85 28.81 45.75
N LEU A 105 11.28 27.60 45.32
CA LEU A 105 12.47 27.30 44.46
C LEU A 105 13.85 27.46 45.15
N PRO A 106 14.93 26.74 44.75
CA PRO A 106 15.39 26.55 43.37
C PRO A 106 15.89 25.14 42.95
N GLN A 107 16.42 25.07 41.73
CA GLN A 107 17.14 23.94 41.13
C GLN A 107 18.56 23.76 41.70
N SER A 108 19.16 22.58 41.54
CA SER A 108 20.60 22.36 41.79
C SER A 108 21.24 21.43 40.75
N GLN A 109 21.97 22.00 39.80
CA GLN A 109 23.11 21.34 39.15
C GLN A 109 24.37 21.60 39.99
N GLN A 110 25.27 20.64 40.13
CA GLN A 110 26.71 20.92 40.33
C GLN A 110 27.60 19.71 40.02
N THR A 111 28.91 19.97 39.88
CA THR A 111 29.82 19.18 39.03
C THR A 111 31.19 18.95 39.70
N ALA A 112 31.74 17.73 39.57
CA ALA A 112 33.18 17.40 39.67
C ALA A 112 33.41 16.13 38.81
N GLN A 113 34.38 16.02 37.89
CA GLN A 113 35.85 16.07 38.02
C GLN A 113 36.39 14.93 38.92
N GLY A 114 37.31 14.05 38.47
CA GLY A 114 37.98 13.93 37.16
C GLY A 114 39.01 12.77 37.13
N LEU A 115 40.04 12.91 36.28
CA LEU A 115 41.20 12.01 36.04
C LEU A 115 41.01 10.77 35.13
N ALA A 116 41.90 10.69 34.13
CA ALA A 116 42.40 9.47 33.50
C ALA A 116 43.92 9.35 33.80
N PRO A 117 44.56 8.20 33.55
CA PRO A 117 45.66 8.22 32.58
C PRO A 117 45.68 7.00 31.62
N GLU A 118 46.71 6.95 30.78
CA GLU A 118 46.90 5.99 29.69
C GLU A 118 47.40 4.60 30.14
N GLY A 119 47.27 3.58 29.28
CA GLY A 119 48.02 2.32 29.44
C GLY A 119 47.45 1.10 28.69
N GLY A 120 48.25 0.52 27.81
CA GLY A 120 48.15 -0.85 27.29
C GLY A 120 49.56 -1.37 26.94
N PRO A 121 49.75 -2.58 26.38
CA PRO A 121 48.75 -3.55 25.93
C PRO A 121 48.96 -4.94 26.61
N GLU A 122 48.75 -6.04 25.85
CA GLU A 122 49.16 -7.44 26.11
C GLU A 122 48.36 -8.31 27.12
N THR A 123 48.32 -9.66 27.04
CA THR A 123 48.14 -10.63 25.90
C THR A 123 47.63 -11.98 26.48
N LEU A 124 47.07 -12.86 25.62
CA LEU A 124 46.94 -14.34 25.75
C LEU A 124 45.78 -14.99 26.52
N LEU A 125 45.30 -16.09 25.89
CA LEU A 125 44.74 -17.36 26.44
C LEU A 125 43.50 -17.33 27.37
N GLY A 126 42.43 -18.09 27.09
CA GLY A 126 42.15 -18.82 25.85
C GLY A 126 41.01 -19.84 25.87
N LYS A 127 40.61 -20.22 24.65
CA LYS A 127 40.12 -21.54 24.19
C LYS A 127 38.88 -22.18 24.86
N ALA A 128 37.87 -22.42 24.02
CA ALA A 128 36.64 -23.15 24.38
C ALA A 128 36.85 -24.66 24.61
N ILE A 129 35.98 -25.22 25.45
CA ILE A 129 35.37 -26.56 25.40
C ILE A 129 33.95 -26.37 25.97
N GLY A 130 32.94 -27.03 25.41
CA GLY A 130 31.57 -27.00 25.96
C GLY A 130 31.06 -28.40 26.25
N ASN A 131 29.96 -28.51 26.99
CA ASN A 131 28.99 -29.58 26.78
C ASN A 131 27.63 -29.36 27.45
N SER A 132 26.58 -29.56 26.66
CA SER A 132 25.34 -30.30 26.98
C SER A 132 24.87 -30.42 28.43
N THR A 133 23.67 -29.93 28.72
CA THR A 133 22.79 -30.54 29.74
C THR A 133 21.36 -30.57 29.21
N ARG A 134 20.78 -31.78 29.09
CA ARG A 134 19.37 -31.97 28.70
C ARG A 134 18.46 -31.78 29.91
N GLY A 135 17.39 -31.01 29.76
CA GLY A 135 16.21 -31.06 30.62
C GLY A 135 14.98 -31.41 29.79
N LEU A 136 14.23 -32.46 30.16
CA LEU A 136 12.95 -32.79 29.54
C LEU A 136 11.81 -32.24 30.41
N SER A 137 10.75 -31.72 29.79
CA SER A 137 9.38 -31.68 30.35
C SER A 137 8.36 -31.22 29.30
N GLY A 138 7.10 -31.65 29.46
CA GLY A 138 5.93 -30.94 28.92
C GLY A 138 5.57 -31.15 27.46
N SER A 139 5.04 -32.33 27.12
CA SER A 139 4.28 -32.52 25.87
C SER A 139 2.85 -31.99 26.03
N THR A 140 2.55 -30.79 25.51
CA THR A 140 1.17 -30.29 25.31
C THR A 140 0.87 -30.21 23.82
N LEU A 141 -0.16 -30.93 23.37
CA LEU A 141 -0.60 -30.96 21.97
C LEU A 141 -1.46 -29.73 21.67
N SER A 142 -0.83 -28.62 21.28
CA SER A 142 -1.49 -27.51 20.57
C SER A 142 -1.77 -27.94 19.13
N ASN A 143 -3.02 -27.82 18.68
CA ASN A 143 -3.54 -28.53 17.51
C ASN A 143 -3.43 -27.74 16.20
N ASP A 144 -2.46 -26.82 16.11
CA ASP A 144 -2.30 -25.83 15.04
C ASP A 144 -1.15 -26.19 14.07
N ASP A 145 -0.86 -27.50 13.90
CA ASP A 145 0.19 -28.01 13.02
C ASP A 145 -0.26 -28.01 11.54
N TYR A 146 -0.58 -26.81 11.02
CA TYR A 146 -0.49 -26.54 9.60
C TYR A 146 0.99 -26.44 9.24
N PRO A 147 1.53 -27.34 8.38
CA PRO A 147 2.95 -27.34 8.08
C PRO A 147 3.32 -26.08 7.29
N THR A 148 3.88 -25.08 7.97
CA THR A 148 4.43 -23.88 7.35
C THR A 148 5.44 -24.29 6.27
N PRO A 149 5.22 -23.97 4.97
CA PRO A 149 6.13 -24.39 3.91
C PRO A 149 7.55 -23.92 4.22
N GLY A 150 8.50 -24.84 4.29
CA GLY A 150 9.78 -24.66 4.97
C GLY A 150 10.60 -23.48 4.48
N VAL A 151 10.43 -22.32 5.13
CA VAL A 151 11.32 -21.17 5.03
C VAL A 151 12.62 -21.55 5.75
N PRO A 152 13.79 -21.54 5.08
CA PRO A 152 15.05 -21.86 5.75
C PRO A 152 15.34 -20.82 6.85
N SER A 153 15.74 -21.32 8.02
CA SER A 153 15.82 -20.61 9.31
C SER A 153 16.91 -19.54 9.41
N GLU A 154 17.37 -19.02 8.28
CA GLU A 154 18.41 -17.99 8.16
C GLU A 154 17.92 -16.74 7.39
N THR A 155 16.70 -16.78 6.83
CA THR A 155 16.14 -15.65 6.07
C THR A 155 15.49 -14.60 6.99
N SER A 156 16.25 -13.56 7.34
CA SER A 156 15.73 -12.38 8.03
C SER A 156 14.58 -11.73 7.22
N PRO A 157 13.46 -11.33 7.86
CA PRO A 157 12.30 -10.78 7.16
C PRO A 157 12.63 -9.50 6.39
N ALA A 158 13.52 -8.66 6.95
CA ALA A 158 14.02 -7.46 6.29
C ALA A 158 14.84 -7.79 5.03
N SER A 159 15.58 -8.90 5.02
CA SER A 159 16.32 -9.34 3.82
C SER A 159 15.38 -9.83 2.72
N LEU A 160 14.33 -10.58 3.08
CA LEU A 160 13.30 -11.04 2.15
C LEU A 160 12.57 -9.85 1.50
N GLU A 161 12.17 -8.86 2.30
CA GLU A 161 11.55 -7.62 1.82
C GLU A 161 12.49 -6.87 0.84
N PHE A 162 13.79 -6.76 1.15
CA PHE A 162 14.77 -6.08 0.30
C PHE A 162 14.91 -6.73 -1.08
N TYR A 163 15.04 -8.06 -1.15
CA TYR A 163 15.11 -8.77 -2.42
C TYR A 163 13.81 -8.65 -3.22
N GLY A 164 12.65 -8.64 -2.55
CA GLY A 164 11.37 -8.35 -3.18
C GLY A 164 11.34 -6.97 -3.84
N PHE A 165 11.80 -5.93 -3.13
CA PHE A 165 11.90 -4.58 -3.69
C PHE A 165 12.92 -4.46 -4.84
N ILE A 166 14.04 -5.18 -4.80
CA ILE A 166 14.98 -5.25 -5.93
C ILE A 166 14.32 -5.92 -7.15
N ALA A 167 13.61 -7.03 -6.96
CA ALA A 167 12.90 -7.72 -8.03
C ALA A 167 11.82 -6.83 -8.66
N LEU A 168 11.05 -6.09 -7.85
CA LEU A 168 10.09 -5.09 -8.33
C LEU A 168 10.76 -3.96 -9.11
N LEU A 169 11.85 -3.39 -8.59
CA LEU A 169 12.60 -2.32 -9.27
C LEU A 169 13.12 -2.79 -10.64
N LEU A 170 13.67 -4.01 -10.71
CA LEU A 170 14.18 -4.60 -11.95
C LEU A 170 13.06 -4.91 -12.94
N ALA A 171 11.93 -5.47 -12.49
CA ALA A 171 10.77 -5.71 -13.34
C ALA A 171 10.18 -4.41 -13.91
N CYS A 172 10.03 -3.37 -13.07
CA CYS A 172 9.60 -2.04 -13.51
C CYS A 172 10.60 -1.37 -14.46
N LEU A 173 11.92 -1.54 -14.24
CA LEU A 173 12.95 -1.04 -15.14
C LEU A 173 12.87 -1.72 -16.52
N LEU A 174 12.67 -3.04 -16.57
CA LEU A 174 12.49 -3.78 -17.83
C LEU A 174 11.21 -3.37 -18.56
N LEU A 175 10.10 -3.18 -17.84
CA LEU A 175 8.84 -2.65 -18.40
C LEU A 175 9.03 -1.22 -18.94
N MET A 176 9.73 -0.34 -18.22
CA MET A 176 10.04 1.02 -18.65
C MET A 176 10.88 1.01 -19.94
N ILE A 177 11.97 0.24 -19.98
CA ILE A 177 12.82 0.07 -21.17
C ILE A 177 11.98 -0.45 -22.35
N ARG A 178 11.13 -1.45 -22.12
CA ARG A 178 10.24 -2.01 -23.15
C ARG A 178 9.25 -0.96 -23.70
N MET A 179 8.73 -0.06 -22.86
CA MET A 179 7.86 1.04 -23.29
C MET A 179 8.63 2.12 -24.06
N LEU A 180 9.85 2.48 -23.65
CA LEU A 180 10.72 3.41 -24.37
C LEU A 180 11.12 2.90 -25.77
N ILE A 181 11.23 1.59 -25.95
CA ILE A 181 11.53 0.96 -27.25
C ILE A 181 10.26 0.84 -28.14
N ASP A 182 9.05 0.98 -27.59
CA ASP A 182 7.80 0.77 -28.33
C ASP A 182 7.62 1.66 -29.58
N PRO A 183 8.00 2.96 -29.58
CA PRO A 183 7.99 3.82 -30.77
C PRO A 183 8.90 3.34 -31.91
N ALA A 184 9.92 2.52 -31.63
CA ALA A 184 10.82 1.99 -32.66
C ALA A 184 10.22 0.83 -33.47
N PHE A 185 9.11 0.22 -33.03
CA PHE A 185 8.48 -0.89 -33.73
C PHE A 185 7.50 -0.44 -34.83
N VAL A 186 7.94 -0.55 -36.09
CA VAL A 186 7.15 -0.27 -37.30
C VAL A 186 5.83 -1.09 -37.38
N ARG A 187 5.74 -2.24 -36.71
CA ARG A 187 4.54 -3.07 -36.63
C ARG A 187 4.21 -3.43 -35.19
N ARG A 188 3.06 -2.94 -34.69
CA ARG A 188 2.52 -3.25 -33.37
C ARG A 188 1.73 -4.57 -33.42
N PRO A 189 2.17 -5.66 -32.75
CA PRO A 189 1.39 -6.90 -32.70
C PRO A 189 0.18 -6.73 -31.78
N LEU A 190 -1.03 -6.87 -32.31
CA LEU A 190 -2.26 -6.80 -31.50
C LEU A 190 -2.29 -7.95 -30.47
N LEU A 191 -2.66 -7.63 -29.23
CA LEU A 191 -2.92 -8.61 -28.16
C LEU A 191 -4.26 -9.33 -28.40
N ILE A 192 -4.31 -10.19 -29.41
CA ILE A 192 -5.46 -11.07 -29.66
C ILE A 192 -5.47 -12.16 -28.56
N PRO A 193 -6.53 -12.27 -27.73
CA PRO A 193 -6.64 -13.33 -26.75
C PRO A 193 -6.98 -14.67 -27.43
N ASN A 194 -6.49 -15.77 -26.87
CA ASN A 194 -6.73 -17.13 -27.37
C ASN A 194 -8.21 -17.56 -27.25
N LEU A 195 -8.93 -17.01 -26.26
CA LEU A 195 -10.30 -17.40 -25.92
C LEU A 195 -11.37 -16.67 -26.77
N SER A 196 -12.60 -17.20 -26.80
CA SER A 196 -13.76 -16.56 -27.47
C SER A 196 -14.29 -15.35 -26.69
N ILE A 197 -15.09 -14.48 -27.34
CA ILE A 197 -15.70 -13.32 -26.67
C ILE A 197 -16.57 -13.75 -25.48
N GLY A 198 -17.36 -14.81 -25.65
CA GLY A 198 -18.18 -15.37 -24.57
C GLY A 198 -17.35 -15.89 -23.39
N GLY A 199 -16.28 -16.65 -23.65
CA GLY A 199 -15.38 -17.14 -22.61
C GLY A 199 -14.63 -16.02 -21.88
N LEU A 200 -14.14 -15.02 -22.61
CA LEU A 200 -13.52 -13.83 -22.02
C LEU A 200 -14.51 -13.05 -21.15
N SER A 201 -15.75 -12.89 -21.61
CA SER A 201 -16.79 -12.18 -20.86
C SER A 201 -17.17 -12.93 -19.57
N PHE A 202 -17.32 -14.26 -19.65
CA PHE A 202 -17.60 -15.11 -18.50
C PHE A 202 -16.48 -15.07 -17.46
N ILE A 203 -15.21 -15.22 -17.88
CA ILE A 203 -14.05 -15.11 -17.00
C ILE A 203 -13.96 -13.69 -16.42
N GLY A 204 -14.12 -12.63 -17.23
CA GLY A 204 -14.05 -11.25 -16.76
C GLY A 204 -15.10 -10.90 -15.71
N VAL A 205 -16.36 -11.29 -15.91
CA VAL A 205 -17.43 -11.10 -14.92
C VAL A 205 -17.17 -11.93 -13.66
N SER A 206 -16.70 -13.17 -13.80
CA SER A 206 -16.39 -14.04 -12.66
C SER A 206 -15.24 -13.49 -11.82
N LEU A 207 -14.14 -13.07 -12.45
CA LEU A 207 -13.00 -12.42 -11.79
C LEU A 207 -13.41 -11.11 -11.13
N PHE A 208 -14.21 -10.28 -11.80
CA PHE A 208 -14.70 -9.03 -11.23
C PHE A 208 -15.54 -9.28 -9.96
N LEU A 209 -16.55 -10.15 -10.04
CA LEU A 209 -17.38 -10.51 -8.88
C LEU A 209 -16.54 -11.09 -7.73
N PHE A 210 -15.54 -11.91 -8.03
CA PHE A 210 -14.63 -12.49 -7.03
C PHE A 210 -13.74 -11.43 -6.36
N LEU A 211 -13.15 -10.51 -7.14
CA LEU A 211 -12.35 -9.42 -6.60
C LEU A 211 -13.19 -8.42 -5.81
N MET A 212 -14.43 -8.12 -6.24
CA MET A 212 -15.32 -7.25 -5.48
C MET A 212 -15.80 -7.92 -4.18
N ALA A 213 -16.05 -9.24 -4.19
CA ALA A 213 -16.31 -9.99 -2.96
C ALA A 213 -15.14 -9.89 -1.98
N ASN A 214 -13.89 -9.98 -2.46
CA ASN A 214 -12.67 -9.79 -1.65
C ASN A 214 -12.47 -8.38 -1.08
N ILE A 215 -13.15 -7.35 -1.61
CA ILE A 215 -13.21 -5.98 -1.03
C ILE A 215 -14.32 -5.90 0.03
N ILE A 216 -15.45 -6.57 -0.20
CA ILE A 216 -16.57 -6.62 0.75
C ILE A 216 -16.14 -7.38 2.02
N THR A 217 -15.37 -8.47 1.87
CA THR A 217 -14.89 -9.30 2.98
C THR A 217 -13.51 -8.88 3.53
N SER A 218 -12.78 -7.94 2.92
CA SER A 218 -11.45 -7.56 3.43
C SER A 218 -11.52 -6.90 4.81
N SER A 219 -10.67 -7.38 5.71
CA SER A 219 -10.32 -6.72 6.96
C SER A 219 -9.27 -5.61 6.71
N PRO A 220 -9.08 -4.68 7.66
CA PRO A 220 -8.05 -3.64 7.61
C PRO A 220 -6.68 -4.16 8.01
N LEU A 221 -6.64 -5.25 8.78
CA LEU A 221 -5.43 -5.91 9.28
C LEU A 221 -4.50 -6.15 8.09
N GLU A 222 -5.09 -6.84 7.12
CA GLU A 222 -4.58 -7.13 5.79
C GLU A 222 -4.21 -5.91 4.94
N GLN A 223 -4.81 -4.72 5.17
CA GLN A 223 -4.49 -3.52 4.37
C GLN A 223 -3.10 -2.99 4.74
N ARG A 224 -2.75 -3.03 6.04
CA ARG A 224 -1.38 -2.75 6.53
C ARG A 224 -0.38 -3.82 6.11
N GLU A 225 -0.80 -5.08 6.00
CA GLU A 225 0.02 -6.18 5.45
C GLU A 225 0.32 -6.03 3.94
N ARG A 226 -0.47 -5.24 3.20
CA ARG A 226 -0.37 -5.16 1.73
C ARG A 226 0.53 -4.02 1.22
N GLY A 227 0.60 -2.89 1.90
CA GLY A 227 1.41 -1.74 1.47
C GLY A 227 1.65 -0.74 2.60
N PRO A 228 2.73 0.07 2.56
CA PRO A 228 2.83 1.23 3.44
C PRO A 228 1.80 2.28 2.98
N ALA A 229 1.45 3.26 3.82
CA ALA A 229 0.69 4.42 3.36
C ALA A 229 1.47 5.14 2.23
N LEU A 230 0.88 5.27 1.03
CA LEU A 230 1.64 5.48 -0.22
C LEU A 230 1.86 6.97 -0.54
N GLY A 231 2.45 7.67 0.41
CA GLY A 231 3.08 8.98 0.19
C GLY A 231 2.11 10.17 0.17
N PRO A 232 2.47 11.28 -0.50
CA PRO A 232 1.66 12.48 -0.53
C PRO A 232 0.43 12.31 -1.44
N GLY A 233 -0.75 12.54 -0.87
CA GLY A 233 -2.06 12.47 -1.52
C GLY A 233 -3.06 13.46 -0.92
N TYR A 234 -4.27 13.46 -1.45
CA TYR A 234 -5.34 14.37 -1.05
C TYR A 234 -5.86 14.09 0.36
N ALA A 235 -5.85 15.10 1.24
CA ALA A 235 -6.10 14.96 2.68
C ALA A 235 -7.41 14.20 2.98
N LEU A 236 -8.54 14.60 2.38
CA LEU A 236 -9.84 13.93 2.55
C LEU A 236 -9.88 12.47 2.07
N LEU A 237 -9.02 12.07 1.12
CA LEU A 237 -8.89 10.66 0.72
C LEU A 237 -8.14 9.85 1.79
N ASN A 238 -7.15 10.48 2.43
CA ASN A 238 -6.36 9.91 3.51
C ASN A 238 -7.05 9.99 4.88
N MET A 239 -8.15 10.77 5.00
CA MET A 239 -9.03 10.78 6.17
C MET A 239 -10.10 9.67 6.15
N LEU A 240 -10.32 9.01 5.01
CA LEU A 240 -11.10 7.76 4.98
C LEU A 240 -10.31 6.67 5.75
N PRO A 241 -10.85 6.11 6.85
CA PRO A 241 -10.06 5.24 7.73
C PRO A 241 -9.51 3.98 7.05
N GLU A 242 -8.25 3.67 7.35
CA GLU A 242 -7.84 2.28 7.54
C GLU A 242 -8.78 1.66 8.61
N LEU A 243 -9.41 0.54 8.28
CA LEU A 243 -10.86 0.32 8.45
C LEU A 243 -11.22 -0.68 9.59
N PRO A 244 -11.17 -0.33 10.89
CA PRO A 244 -10.90 -1.28 11.99
C PRO A 244 -11.98 -2.36 12.17
N THR A 245 -11.62 -3.66 12.11
CA THR A 245 -12.55 -4.78 12.37
C THR A 245 -11.86 -6.01 12.99
N THR A 246 -11.97 -6.15 14.30
CA THR A 246 -11.90 -7.45 14.99
C THR A 246 -12.93 -7.45 16.11
N PRO A 247 -13.79 -8.48 16.23
CA PRO A 247 -14.38 -8.84 17.50
C PRO A 247 -13.32 -9.45 18.44
N ASP A 248 -13.71 -9.74 19.67
CA ASP A 248 -13.05 -10.65 20.61
C ASP A 248 -11.65 -10.25 21.12
N GLY A 249 -11.65 -9.35 22.11
CA GLY A 249 -10.56 -9.14 23.06
C GLY A 249 -11.05 -8.31 24.25
N GLU A 250 -11.02 -8.85 25.48
CA GLU A 250 -11.60 -8.14 26.63
C GLU A 250 -10.89 -6.81 26.92
N PRO A 251 -11.64 -5.71 27.15
CA PRO A 251 -11.08 -4.38 27.35
C PRO A 251 -10.36 -4.27 28.70
N THR A 252 -9.06 -4.57 28.72
CA THR A 252 -8.18 -4.30 29.86
C THR A 252 -7.93 -2.79 29.92
N GLY A 253 -8.76 -2.09 30.70
CA GLY A 253 -9.02 -0.66 30.53
C GLY A 253 -7.83 0.29 30.75
N SER A 254 -7.58 1.13 29.75
CA SER A 254 -7.07 2.51 29.90
C SER A 254 -7.11 3.33 28.58
N SER A 255 -7.40 2.71 27.45
CA SER A 255 -7.34 3.31 26.10
C SER A 255 -8.64 3.19 25.28
N VAL A 256 -9.75 2.80 25.91
CA VAL A 256 -11.03 2.49 25.23
C VAL A 256 -11.80 3.76 24.85
N ASP A 257 -11.96 4.68 25.81
CA ASP A 257 -12.75 5.93 25.75
C ASP A 257 -12.33 6.97 24.67
N ARG A 258 -11.51 6.59 23.69
CA ARG A 258 -11.05 7.48 22.62
C ARG A 258 -10.98 6.83 21.23
N LEU A 259 -11.56 5.64 21.06
CA LEU A 259 -11.62 4.92 19.78
C LEU A 259 -13.04 4.46 19.39
N GLU A 260 -14.02 4.54 20.30
CA GLU A 260 -15.40 4.05 20.05
C GLU A 260 -16.25 5.00 19.17
N ASP A 261 -15.92 6.30 19.11
CA ASP A 261 -16.59 7.31 18.27
C ASP A 261 -16.21 7.26 16.77
N GLN A 262 -15.56 6.19 16.28
CA GLN A 262 -15.22 6.08 14.86
C GLN A 262 -16.44 5.65 14.02
N GLU A 263 -16.94 6.56 13.19
CA GLU A 263 -18.25 6.42 12.55
C GLU A 263 -18.35 5.19 11.63
N HIS A 264 -19.30 4.29 11.94
CA HIS A 264 -19.43 2.97 11.32
C HIS A 264 -19.76 2.99 9.81
N TRP A 265 -20.11 4.15 9.23
CA TRP A 265 -20.44 4.28 7.81
C TRP A 265 -19.21 4.48 6.91
N LEU A 266 -18.13 5.06 7.44
CA LEU A 266 -16.88 5.34 6.71
C LEU A 266 -16.30 4.08 6.03
N PRO A 267 -16.16 2.93 6.73
CA PRO A 267 -15.86 1.63 6.12
C PRO A 267 -16.63 1.27 4.85
N ASN A 268 -17.93 1.55 4.83
CA ASN A 268 -18.81 1.11 3.75
C ASN A 268 -18.72 2.06 2.54
N VAL A 269 -18.50 3.36 2.78
CA VAL A 269 -18.20 4.33 1.71
C VAL A 269 -16.88 4.01 1.02
N ALA A 270 -15.83 3.64 1.78
CA ALA A 270 -14.55 3.21 1.20
C ALA A 270 -14.73 1.98 0.29
N ARG A 271 -15.44 0.94 0.75
CA ARG A 271 -15.76 -0.25 -0.06
C ARG A 271 -16.58 0.07 -1.31
N ILE A 272 -17.62 0.90 -1.20
CA ILE A 272 -18.45 1.33 -2.34
C ILE A 272 -17.62 2.09 -3.37
N LEU A 273 -16.78 3.04 -2.94
CA LEU A 273 -15.92 3.82 -3.83
C LEU A 273 -14.91 2.92 -4.56
N ALA A 274 -14.26 1.99 -3.86
CA ALA A 274 -13.36 1.02 -4.48
C ALA A 274 -14.07 0.17 -5.54
N ILE A 275 -15.27 -0.35 -5.26
CA ILE A 275 -16.05 -1.15 -6.20
C ILE A 275 -16.45 -0.35 -7.44
N LEU A 276 -16.94 0.89 -7.26
CA LEU A 276 -17.33 1.77 -8.36
C LEU A 276 -16.14 2.18 -9.24
N SER A 277 -14.97 2.48 -8.65
CA SER A 277 -13.78 2.83 -9.40
C SER A 277 -13.19 1.62 -10.15
N ASN A 278 -13.16 0.42 -9.55
CA ASN A 278 -12.80 -0.81 -10.29
C ASN A 278 -13.75 -1.07 -11.47
N LEU A 279 -15.06 -0.89 -11.27
CA LEU A 279 -16.06 -1.04 -12.34
C LEU A 279 -15.83 -0.01 -13.47
N ALA A 280 -15.52 1.24 -13.12
CA ALA A 280 -15.21 2.31 -14.08
C ALA A 280 -13.94 2.02 -14.89
N ILE A 281 -12.89 1.42 -14.28
CA ILE A 281 -11.70 0.97 -15.01
C ILE A 281 -12.06 -0.14 -16.01
N VAL A 282 -12.77 -1.18 -15.57
CA VAL A 282 -13.18 -2.31 -16.42
C VAL A 282 -14.04 -1.85 -17.60
N LEU A 283 -15.11 -1.10 -17.33
CA LEU A 283 -15.99 -0.57 -18.36
C LEU A 283 -15.29 0.44 -19.28
N GLY A 284 -14.37 1.26 -18.74
CA GLY A 284 -13.60 2.22 -19.52
C GLY A 284 -12.62 1.55 -20.48
N ILE A 285 -11.92 0.49 -20.06
CA ILE A 285 -11.03 -0.29 -20.95
C ILE A 285 -11.84 -0.96 -22.08
N VAL A 286 -13.00 -1.55 -21.76
CA VAL A 286 -13.90 -2.12 -22.79
C VAL A 286 -14.42 -1.03 -23.73
N GLY A 287 -14.85 0.11 -23.19
CA GLY A 287 -15.35 1.26 -23.95
C GLY A 287 -14.29 1.88 -24.88
N VAL A 288 -13.02 1.93 -24.47
CA VAL A 288 -11.91 2.34 -25.34
C VAL A 288 -11.76 1.37 -26.51
N GLY A 289 -11.77 0.06 -26.25
CA GLY A 289 -11.70 -0.96 -27.30
C GLY A 289 -12.88 -0.90 -28.28
N TYR A 290 -14.08 -0.57 -27.80
CA TYR A 290 -15.28 -0.43 -28.62
C TYR A 290 -15.31 0.89 -29.42
N TRP A 291 -15.35 2.05 -28.76
CA TRP A 291 -15.61 3.35 -29.40
C TRP A 291 -14.41 3.97 -30.16
N HIS A 292 -13.19 3.50 -29.89
CA HIS A 292 -11.98 4.06 -30.49
C HIS A 292 -11.20 3.10 -31.39
N PHE A 293 -11.35 1.79 -31.20
CA PHE A 293 -10.62 0.76 -31.97
C PHE A 293 -11.54 -0.21 -32.73
N ASP A 294 -12.87 -0.06 -32.63
CA ASP A 294 -13.89 -0.93 -33.25
C ASP A 294 -13.64 -2.44 -33.01
N ASN A 295 -13.09 -2.77 -31.84
CA ASN A 295 -12.62 -4.11 -31.52
C ASN A 295 -12.95 -4.48 -30.07
N VAL A 296 -14.22 -4.83 -29.86
CA VAL A 296 -14.76 -5.29 -28.58
C VAL A 296 -13.99 -6.49 -28.02
N LYS A 297 -13.50 -7.42 -28.87
CA LYS A 297 -12.69 -8.57 -28.39
C LYS A 297 -11.41 -8.11 -27.72
N THR A 298 -10.70 -7.15 -28.30
CA THR A 298 -9.48 -6.58 -27.70
C THR A 298 -9.81 -5.74 -26.46
N GLY A 299 -10.91 -4.97 -26.46
CA GLY A 299 -11.37 -4.23 -25.27
C GLY A 299 -11.64 -5.13 -24.06
N ILE A 300 -12.45 -6.17 -24.25
CA ILE A 300 -12.71 -7.20 -23.22
C ILE A 300 -11.41 -7.94 -22.86
N GLY A 301 -10.56 -8.24 -23.85
CA GLY A 301 -9.24 -8.83 -23.66
C GLY A 301 -8.36 -8.02 -22.70
N CYS A 302 -8.25 -6.70 -22.89
CA CYS A 302 -7.46 -5.83 -22.01
C CYS A 302 -8.09 -5.71 -20.61
N ALA A 303 -9.42 -5.67 -20.50
CA ALA A 303 -10.11 -5.60 -19.20
C ALA A 303 -9.95 -6.90 -18.39
N VAL A 304 -10.04 -8.07 -19.04
CA VAL A 304 -9.72 -9.37 -18.41
C VAL A 304 -8.25 -9.45 -18.01
N MET A 305 -7.33 -8.90 -18.82
CA MET A 305 -5.91 -8.88 -18.46
C MET A 305 -5.65 -8.01 -17.22
N TYR A 306 -6.30 -6.84 -17.11
CA TYR A 306 -6.24 -5.97 -15.92
C TYR A 306 -6.71 -6.69 -14.65
N LEU A 307 -7.82 -7.44 -14.71
CA LEU A 307 -8.33 -8.26 -13.60
C LEU A 307 -7.43 -9.47 -13.29
N LEU A 308 -6.60 -9.91 -14.24
CA LEU A 308 -5.60 -10.98 -14.08
C LEU A 308 -4.20 -10.48 -13.70
N LEU A 309 -3.99 -9.16 -13.49
CA LEU A 309 -2.71 -8.69 -12.97
C LEU A 309 -2.60 -9.02 -11.46
N PRO A 310 -1.50 -9.64 -11.00
CA PRO A 310 -1.31 -9.97 -9.58
C PRO A 310 -1.32 -8.70 -8.70
N TYR A 311 -0.81 -7.58 -9.22
CA TYR A 311 -0.88 -6.27 -8.58
C TYR A 311 -2.32 -5.79 -8.35
N THR A 312 -3.19 -5.87 -9.36
CA THR A 312 -4.61 -5.45 -9.26
C THR A 312 -5.31 -6.21 -8.13
N ALA A 313 -5.07 -7.51 -8.00
CA ALA A 313 -5.73 -8.36 -7.01
C ALA A 313 -5.22 -8.18 -5.58
N GLN A 314 -3.97 -7.77 -5.40
CA GLN A 314 -3.43 -7.38 -4.08
C GLN A 314 -3.88 -5.97 -3.67
N MET A 315 -3.93 -5.03 -4.63
CA MET A 315 -4.22 -3.62 -4.37
C MET A 315 -5.70 -3.24 -4.53
N THR A 316 -6.63 -4.18 -4.76
CA THR A 316 -8.00 -3.89 -5.26
C THR A 316 -8.85 -3.01 -4.35
N GLY A 317 -8.48 -2.87 -3.07
CA GLY A 317 -9.11 -1.97 -2.11
C GLY A 317 -8.42 -0.61 -1.91
N ASN A 318 -7.21 -0.38 -2.45
CA ASN A 318 -6.50 0.89 -2.23
C ASN A 318 -7.07 2.02 -3.11
N LEU A 319 -7.80 2.94 -2.44
CA LEU A 319 -8.40 4.13 -3.04
C LEU A 319 -7.38 5.12 -3.62
N GLU A 320 -6.20 5.25 -2.99
CA GLU A 320 -5.10 6.14 -3.42
C GLU A 320 -4.64 5.85 -4.85
N HIS A 321 -4.85 4.63 -5.35
CA HIS A 321 -4.43 4.23 -6.69
C HIS A 321 -5.62 4.02 -7.62
N ILE A 322 -6.72 3.44 -7.12
CA ILE A 322 -7.83 3.00 -7.97
C ILE A 322 -8.75 4.16 -8.36
N VAL A 323 -8.95 5.15 -7.49
CA VAL A 323 -9.78 6.32 -7.84
C VAL A 323 -9.08 7.19 -8.92
N PRO A 324 -7.78 7.55 -8.80
CA PRO A 324 -7.06 8.22 -9.89
C PRO A 324 -6.97 7.37 -11.17
N ALA A 325 -6.74 6.06 -11.07
CA ALA A 325 -6.70 5.18 -12.25
C ALA A 325 -8.04 5.13 -12.99
N ALA A 326 -9.17 5.09 -12.29
CA ALA A 326 -10.49 5.16 -12.88
C ALA A 326 -10.71 6.49 -13.62
N LEU A 327 -10.34 7.62 -12.99
CA LEU A 327 -10.42 8.95 -13.61
C LEU A 327 -9.53 9.06 -14.85
N LEU A 328 -8.32 8.48 -14.85
CA LEU A 328 -7.43 8.46 -16.02
C LEU A 328 -7.97 7.59 -17.17
N VAL A 329 -8.51 6.41 -16.87
CA VAL A 329 -9.12 5.54 -17.89
C VAL A 329 -10.37 6.20 -18.48
N LEU A 330 -11.17 6.89 -17.66
CA LEU A 330 -12.30 7.70 -18.14
C LEU A 330 -11.84 8.95 -18.92
N ALA A 331 -10.73 9.59 -18.55
CA ALA A 331 -10.16 10.70 -19.32
C ALA A 331 -9.70 10.24 -20.72
N LEU A 332 -9.06 9.06 -20.80
CA LEU A 332 -8.72 8.41 -22.06
C LEU A 332 -9.96 8.04 -22.87
N LEU A 333 -11.00 7.48 -22.24
CA LEU A 333 -12.31 7.23 -22.86
C LEU A 333 -12.95 8.52 -23.39
N ALA A 334 -12.68 9.66 -22.73
CA ALA A 334 -13.19 10.97 -23.11
C ALA A 334 -12.26 11.79 -24.04
N TYR A 335 -11.19 11.23 -24.64
CA TYR A 335 -10.18 12.02 -25.36
C TYR A 335 -10.73 12.88 -26.52
N ARG A 336 -11.90 12.54 -27.07
CA ARG A 336 -12.56 13.36 -28.11
C ARG A 336 -13.21 14.64 -27.55
N GLN A 337 -13.31 14.76 -26.23
CA GLN A 337 -13.92 15.87 -25.49
C GLN A 337 -12.89 16.52 -24.53
N PRO A 338 -12.03 17.45 -25.01
CA PRO A 338 -10.91 17.98 -24.21
C PRO A 338 -11.30 18.60 -22.87
N LEU A 339 -12.51 19.16 -22.74
CA LEU A 339 -13.00 19.71 -21.46
C LEU A 339 -13.23 18.61 -20.43
N VAL A 340 -13.95 17.54 -20.80
CA VAL A 340 -14.29 16.42 -19.91
C VAL A 340 -13.04 15.63 -19.55
N ALA A 341 -12.20 15.33 -20.55
CA ALA A 341 -10.93 14.66 -20.30
C ALA A 341 -10.00 15.52 -19.43
N GLY A 342 -9.97 16.85 -19.62
CA GLY A 342 -9.25 17.78 -18.76
C GLY A 342 -9.78 17.82 -17.32
N MET A 343 -11.10 17.82 -17.13
CA MET A 343 -11.71 17.74 -15.79
C MET A 343 -11.32 16.46 -15.07
N LEU A 344 -11.49 15.30 -15.71
CA LEU A 344 -11.12 14.00 -15.16
C LEU A 344 -9.62 13.88 -14.88
N MET A 345 -8.79 14.40 -15.78
CA MET A 345 -7.33 14.47 -15.65
C MET A 345 -6.91 15.33 -14.44
N GLY A 346 -7.52 16.50 -14.27
CA GLY A 346 -7.26 17.38 -13.12
C GLY A 346 -7.79 16.83 -11.80
N LEU A 347 -8.93 16.10 -11.81
CA LEU A 347 -9.40 15.37 -10.63
C LEU A 347 -8.39 14.28 -10.23
N ALA A 348 -7.89 13.49 -11.19
CA ALA A 348 -6.87 12.48 -10.92
C ALA A 348 -5.58 13.12 -10.37
N ALA A 349 -5.13 14.22 -10.99
CA ALA A 349 -3.93 14.97 -10.61
C ALA A 349 -4.01 15.70 -9.26
N GLY A 350 -5.24 15.98 -8.79
CA GLY A 350 -5.49 16.56 -7.47
C GLY A 350 -5.74 15.53 -6.38
N LEU A 351 -6.11 14.28 -6.72
CA LEU A 351 -6.16 13.18 -5.77
C LEU A 351 -4.77 12.64 -5.43
N VAL A 352 -3.91 12.50 -6.45
CA VAL A 352 -2.50 12.12 -6.33
C VAL A 352 -1.70 12.86 -7.41
N TYR A 353 -0.47 13.27 -7.10
CA TYR A 353 0.33 14.14 -7.98
C TYR A 353 0.86 13.51 -9.29
N TYR A 354 1.01 12.18 -9.38
CA TYR A 354 1.63 11.50 -10.55
C TYR A 354 1.04 11.83 -11.94
N PRO A 355 -0.28 12.03 -12.12
CA PRO A 355 -0.85 12.41 -13.41
C PRO A 355 -0.32 13.74 -13.96
N LEU A 356 0.21 14.64 -13.12
CA LEU A 356 0.79 15.91 -13.59
C LEU A 356 1.96 15.68 -14.57
N PHE A 357 2.72 14.59 -14.43
CA PHE A 357 3.80 14.22 -15.36
C PHE A 357 3.31 13.78 -16.74
N LEU A 358 1.99 13.53 -16.92
CA LEU A 358 1.38 13.29 -18.22
C LEU A 358 0.93 14.59 -18.92
N LEU A 359 0.91 15.73 -18.22
CA LEU A 359 0.47 17.00 -18.82
C LEU A 359 1.25 17.39 -20.09
N PRO A 360 2.58 17.22 -20.22
CA PRO A 360 3.30 17.53 -21.46
C PRO A 360 2.78 16.74 -22.67
N LEU A 361 2.54 15.42 -22.50
CA LEU A 361 1.95 14.55 -23.52
C LEU A 361 0.54 15.01 -23.93
N TRP A 362 -0.31 15.34 -22.95
CA TRP A 362 -1.68 15.79 -23.20
C TRP A 362 -1.72 17.20 -23.83
N ILE A 363 -0.85 18.12 -23.40
CA ILE A 363 -0.70 19.47 -23.97
C ILE A 363 -0.25 19.37 -25.43
N SER A 364 0.70 18.48 -25.74
CA SER A 364 1.15 18.20 -27.11
C SER A 364 0.01 17.68 -27.99
N PHE A 365 -0.75 16.69 -27.51
CA PHE A 365 -1.88 16.10 -28.25
C PHE A 365 -2.98 17.12 -28.62
N TYR A 366 -3.34 18.04 -27.71
CA TYR A 366 -4.37 19.06 -27.99
C TYR A 366 -3.82 20.41 -28.49
N TRP A 367 -2.51 20.52 -28.74
CA TRP A 367 -1.80 21.78 -29.01
C TRP A 367 -2.50 22.64 -30.08
N HIS A 368 -2.76 22.05 -31.24
CA HIS A 368 -3.42 22.74 -32.37
C HIS A 368 -4.93 22.89 -32.19
N ARG A 369 -5.59 22.03 -31.40
CA ARG A 369 -7.06 22.02 -31.26
C ARG A 369 -7.50 21.39 -29.93
N GLY A 370 -7.87 22.24 -28.99
CA GLY A 370 -8.50 21.83 -27.73
C GLY A 370 -7.77 22.26 -26.47
N LEU A 371 -6.49 22.69 -26.57
CA LEU A 371 -5.64 23.05 -25.44
C LEU A 371 -6.33 23.96 -24.40
N LYS A 372 -6.98 25.05 -24.82
CA LYS A 372 -7.71 25.95 -23.90
C LYS A 372 -8.87 25.28 -23.15
N ARG A 373 -9.51 24.26 -23.76
CA ARG A 373 -10.59 23.47 -23.13
C ARG A 373 -10.02 22.43 -22.17
N LEU A 374 -8.90 21.80 -22.52
CA LEU A 374 -8.16 20.90 -21.63
C LEU A 374 -7.70 21.64 -20.37
N LEU A 375 -6.94 22.73 -20.54
CA LEU A 375 -6.42 23.53 -19.42
C LEU A 375 -7.54 24.16 -18.59
N GLY A 376 -8.64 24.58 -19.22
CA GLY A 376 -9.83 25.03 -18.50
C GLY A 376 -10.48 23.92 -17.66
N GLY A 377 -10.54 22.69 -18.17
CA GLY A 377 -11.03 21.52 -17.45
C GLY A 377 -10.14 21.15 -16.27
N VAL A 378 -8.82 21.05 -16.49
CA VAL A 378 -7.82 20.75 -15.44
C VAL A 378 -7.83 21.84 -14.36
N GLY A 379 -7.82 23.12 -14.76
CA GLY A 379 -7.89 24.25 -13.83
C GLY A 379 -9.17 24.24 -13.00
N ALA A 380 -10.32 23.97 -13.61
CA ALA A 380 -11.61 23.90 -12.90
C ALA A 380 -11.66 22.77 -11.86
N SER A 381 -11.12 21.58 -12.17
CA SER A 381 -11.11 20.47 -11.22
C SER A 381 -10.07 20.60 -10.12
N LEU A 382 -8.90 21.17 -10.40
CA LEU A 382 -7.91 21.50 -9.36
C LEU A 382 -8.40 22.62 -8.44
N LEU A 383 -9.07 23.65 -8.98
CA LEU A 383 -9.72 24.70 -8.17
C LEU A 383 -10.87 24.14 -7.33
N LEU A 384 -11.66 23.19 -7.84
CA LEU A 384 -12.69 22.50 -7.08
C LEU A 384 -12.10 21.71 -5.90
N LEU A 385 -11.08 20.88 -6.14
CA LEU A 385 -10.44 20.09 -5.08
C LEU A 385 -9.72 20.97 -4.04
N SER A 386 -9.07 22.06 -4.47
CA SER A 386 -8.48 23.04 -3.56
C SER A 386 -9.57 23.79 -2.77
N GLY A 387 -10.70 24.13 -3.41
CA GLY A 387 -11.84 24.76 -2.73
C GLY A 387 -12.51 23.86 -1.69
N LEU A 388 -12.51 22.53 -1.91
CA LEU A 388 -12.98 21.56 -0.93
C LEU A 388 -12.06 21.45 0.31
N LEU A 389 -10.75 21.66 0.17
CA LEU A 389 -9.82 21.71 1.33
C LEU A 389 -10.09 22.92 2.24
N LEU A 390 -10.71 23.99 1.74
CA LEU A 390 -11.09 25.14 2.57
C LEU A 390 -12.22 24.80 3.57
N LEU A 391 -12.93 23.68 3.39
CA LEU A 391 -13.94 23.19 4.35
C LEU A 391 -13.31 22.69 5.67
N GLU A 392 -12.03 22.30 5.64
CA GLU A 392 -11.26 21.87 6.82
C GLU A 392 -10.65 23.06 7.59
N GLY A 393 -10.65 24.26 6.98
CA GLY A 393 -10.20 25.51 7.58
C GLY A 393 -8.95 26.12 6.92
N PHE A 394 -8.84 27.45 6.99
CA PHE A 394 -7.76 28.21 6.33
C PHE A 394 -6.35 27.94 6.89
N GLU A 395 -6.23 27.59 8.18
CA GLU A 395 -4.94 27.30 8.81
C GLU A 395 -4.30 26.03 8.23
N ALA A 396 -5.07 24.95 8.06
CA ALA A 396 -4.60 23.67 7.53
C ALA A 396 -4.46 23.66 6.00
N PHE A 397 -5.17 24.55 5.29
CA PHE A 397 -5.20 24.61 3.83
C PHE A 397 -3.80 24.65 3.18
N GLY A 398 -2.86 25.39 3.76
CA GLY A 398 -1.49 25.50 3.24
C GLY A 398 -0.74 24.16 3.22
N ASP A 399 -0.81 23.43 4.33
CA ASP A 399 -0.15 22.12 4.46
C ASP A 399 -0.91 21.01 3.71
N HIS A 400 -2.24 21.08 3.64
CA HIS A 400 -3.04 20.13 2.86
C HIS A 400 -2.83 20.31 1.35
N LEU A 401 -2.70 21.55 0.87
CA LEU A 401 -2.31 21.84 -0.52
C LEU A 401 -0.87 21.42 -0.81
N ARG A 402 0.04 21.57 0.17
CA ARG A 402 1.41 21.05 0.07
C ARG A 402 1.46 19.52 0.00
N SER A 403 0.61 18.85 0.77
CA SER A 403 0.41 17.38 0.72
C SER A 403 -0.10 16.95 -0.65
N MET A 404 -1.24 17.54 -1.10
CA MET A 404 -1.92 17.26 -2.35
C MET A 404 -0.99 17.21 -3.58
N TYR A 405 -0.08 18.18 -3.70
CA TYR A 405 0.85 18.28 -4.84
C TYR A 405 2.26 17.72 -4.56
N GLY A 406 2.50 17.13 -3.40
CA GLY A 406 3.81 16.56 -3.04
C GLY A 406 4.94 17.60 -2.93
N LEU A 407 4.63 18.86 -2.60
CA LEU A 407 5.56 20.01 -2.61
C LEU A 407 6.49 20.06 -1.37
N TRP A 408 7.11 18.93 -1.06
CA TRP A 408 8.03 18.73 0.06
C TRP A 408 9.45 18.55 -0.45
N LEU A 409 10.44 18.84 0.40
CA LEU A 409 11.79 18.29 0.17
C LEU A 409 11.70 16.75 0.25
N PRO A 410 12.44 15.99 -0.58
CA PRO A 410 12.42 14.54 -0.52
C PRO A 410 12.80 14.05 0.89
N ARG A 411 11.85 13.42 1.60
CA ARG A 411 12.09 12.85 2.94
C ARG A 411 13.28 11.89 2.87
N MET A 412 14.35 12.15 3.63
CA MET A 412 15.57 11.32 3.67
C MET A 412 15.58 10.32 4.84
N ASP A 413 14.75 10.54 5.86
CA ASP A 413 14.66 9.72 7.07
C ASP A 413 13.46 8.76 7.04
N GLY A 414 13.50 7.69 7.83
CA GLY A 414 12.40 6.71 7.91
C GLY A 414 12.08 6.03 6.58
N LEU A 415 13.10 5.80 5.75
CA LEU A 415 12.97 5.19 4.43
C LEU A 415 12.71 3.68 4.50
N VAL A 416 11.96 3.17 3.52
CA VAL A 416 11.54 1.76 3.40
C VAL A 416 11.98 1.20 2.05
N GLY A 417 12.12 -0.13 1.96
CA GLY A 417 12.48 -0.83 0.73
C GLY A 417 13.94 -0.62 0.30
N VAL A 418 14.19 -0.38 -0.99
CA VAL A 418 15.56 -0.25 -1.57
C VAL A 418 16.41 0.78 -0.82
N TRP A 419 15.77 1.84 -0.34
CA TRP A 419 16.40 2.99 0.34
C TRP A 419 16.39 2.89 1.88
N GLY A 420 16.01 1.74 2.43
CA GLY A 420 15.92 1.54 3.88
C GLY A 420 17.26 1.62 4.61
N PRO A 421 17.25 1.73 5.95
CA PRO A 421 18.46 1.83 6.75
C PRO A 421 19.42 0.65 6.50
N GLY A 422 20.70 0.95 6.32
CA GLY A 422 21.75 -0.04 6.00
C GLY A 422 21.75 -0.57 4.56
N ARG A 423 20.96 0.01 3.65
CA ARG A 423 20.88 -0.37 2.23
C ARG A 423 21.55 0.70 1.34
N PHE A 424 20.96 1.06 0.20
CA PHE A 424 21.52 2.11 -0.66
C PHE A 424 21.37 3.50 -0.01
N HIS A 425 22.42 4.34 -0.09
CA HIS A 425 22.40 5.71 0.43
C HIS A 425 21.25 6.52 -0.19
N ALA A 426 20.53 7.28 0.65
CA ALA A 426 19.34 8.04 0.26
C ALA A 426 19.62 9.06 -0.86
N ASP A 427 20.86 9.56 -0.97
CA ASP A 427 21.28 10.59 -1.93
C ASP A 427 21.06 10.19 -3.39
N PHE A 428 21.18 8.90 -3.72
CA PHE A 428 20.94 8.38 -5.07
C PHE A 428 19.46 8.51 -5.52
N ARG A 429 18.54 8.88 -4.63
CA ARG A 429 17.16 9.24 -5.00
C ARG A 429 17.08 10.55 -5.78
N LEU A 430 18.01 11.48 -5.55
CA LEU A 430 18.05 12.77 -6.24
C LEU A 430 18.31 12.63 -7.76
N PRO A 431 19.35 11.90 -8.24
CA PRO A 431 19.53 11.69 -9.68
C PRO A 431 18.41 10.85 -10.31
N VAL A 432 17.79 9.91 -9.56
CA VAL A 432 16.61 9.16 -10.05
C VAL A 432 15.41 10.09 -10.27
N LEU A 433 15.13 10.99 -9.31
CA LEU A 433 14.07 11.98 -9.43
C LEU A 433 14.35 12.98 -10.57
N ALA A 434 15.60 13.44 -10.71
CA ALA A 434 16.00 14.33 -11.80
C ALA A 434 15.86 13.65 -13.18
N ALA A 435 16.29 12.38 -13.31
CA ALA A 435 16.13 11.61 -14.55
C ALA A 435 14.64 11.39 -14.90
N PHE A 436 13.78 11.15 -13.91
CA PHE A 436 12.34 11.02 -14.11
C PHE A 436 11.71 12.34 -14.58
N ILE A 437 12.09 13.49 -13.98
CA ILE A 437 11.62 14.81 -14.40
C ILE A 437 12.08 15.11 -15.84
N LEU A 438 13.34 14.87 -16.17
CA LEU A 438 13.88 15.05 -17.53
C LEU A 438 13.13 14.19 -18.55
N LEU A 439 12.86 12.92 -18.24
CA LEU A 439 12.11 11.98 -19.09
C LEU A 439 10.63 12.36 -19.23
N SER A 440 10.04 13.04 -18.23
CA SER A 440 8.67 13.58 -18.34
C SER A 440 8.58 14.86 -19.18
N ALA A 441 9.72 15.52 -19.44
CA ALA A 441 9.81 16.78 -20.17
C ALA A 441 10.34 16.65 -21.61
N SER A 442 10.76 15.45 -22.02
CA SER A 442 11.28 15.10 -23.35
C SER A 442 10.21 14.54 -24.28
#